data_AF-A0A139D2U5-F1
#
_entry.id   AF-A0A139D2U5-F1
#
_cell.length_a   1.000
_cell.length_b   1.000
_cell.length_c   1.000
_cell.angle_alpha   90.00
_cell.angle_beta   90.00
_cell.angle_gamma   90.00
#
_symmetry.space_group_name_H-M   'P 1'
#
loop_
_entity.id
_entity.type
_entity.pdbx_description
1 polymer ?
#
loop_
_entity_poly.entity_id
_entity_poly.type
_entity_poly.pdbx_seq_one_letter_code
_entity_poly.pdbx_strand_id
1 'polypeptide(L)'
;GSEAMRKFEKQVFLQVLDTLWKEHLSNMDHLRRGIHLRGYAQKNPKQEYKREAFNLFETMLDTMKQDVTRVLCHVRVQSQEEMEEIERRRKEELEREMARAKLRHDQASATDQAEGEGSGGQQGQSATPETFVRQERKVGRNEPCPCGSGKKYKQCCGKVA
;
A
#
# COMPACT_ATOMS: atom_id res chain seq x y z
N GLY A 1 -0.40 -31.86 16.11
CA GLY A 1 -0.81 -30.65 16.87
C GLY A 1 0.35 -30.00 17.60
N SER A 2 0.98 -30.69 18.56
CA SER A 2 2.00 -30.13 19.47
C SER A 2 3.27 -29.62 18.77
N GLU A 3 3.75 -30.28 17.72
CA GLU A 3 4.97 -29.86 17.03
C GLU A 3 4.77 -28.56 16.21
N ALA A 4 3.60 -28.39 15.60
CA ALA A 4 3.23 -27.15 14.90
C ALA A 4 3.13 -25.97 15.89
N MET A 5 2.55 -26.21 17.08
CA MET A 5 2.48 -25.22 18.16
C MET A 5 3.87 -24.82 18.66
N ARG A 6 4.80 -25.78 18.86
CA ARG A 6 6.20 -25.47 19.23
C ARG A 6 6.95 -24.68 18.17
N LYS A 7 6.76 -25.00 16.88
CA LYS A 7 7.36 -24.24 15.77
C LYS A 7 6.82 -22.81 15.76
N PHE A 8 5.51 -22.66 15.99
CA PHE A 8 4.86 -21.36 16.12
C PHE A 8 5.39 -20.55 17.30
N GLU A 9 5.44 -21.14 18.50
CA GLU A 9 6.02 -20.51 19.71
C GLU A 9 7.44 -20.00 19.46
N LYS A 10 8.28 -20.85 18.85
CA LYS A 10 9.66 -20.49 18.50
C LYS A 10 9.69 -19.33 17.49
N GLN A 11 8.83 -19.35 16.49
CA GLN A 11 8.77 -18.30 15.47
C GLN A 11 8.33 -16.96 16.05
N VAL A 12 7.28 -16.97 16.89
CA VAL A 12 6.80 -15.77 17.60
C VAL A 12 7.89 -15.22 18.50
N PHE A 13 8.54 -16.09 19.29
CA PHE A 13 9.62 -15.67 20.19
C PHE A 13 10.77 -15.00 19.42
N LEU A 14 11.22 -15.60 18.32
CA LEU A 14 12.30 -15.05 17.49
C LEU A 14 11.89 -13.72 16.84
N GLN A 15 10.65 -13.60 16.37
CA GLN A 15 10.16 -12.38 15.74
C GLN A 15 10.06 -11.23 16.74
N VAL A 16 9.49 -11.46 17.92
CA VAL A 16 9.39 -10.45 18.99
C VAL A 16 10.78 -10.04 19.48
N LEU A 17 11.70 -11.00 19.64
CA LEU A 17 13.07 -10.73 20.03
C LEU A 17 13.77 -9.82 19.01
N ASP A 18 13.67 -10.13 17.71
CA ASP A 18 14.34 -9.36 16.67
C ASP A 18 13.80 -7.93 16.56
N THR A 19 12.48 -7.73 16.70
CA THR A 19 11.88 -6.40 16.67
C THR A 19 12.33 -5.54 17.85
N LEU A 20 12.25 -6.07 19.07
CA LEU A 20 12.64 -5.34 20.28
C LEU A 20 14.15 -5.09 20.34
N TRP A 21 14.95 -6.04 19.86
CA TRP A 21 16.40 -5.88 19.80
C TRP A 21 16.83 -4.77 18.83
N LYS A 22 16.23 -4.71 17.64
CA LYS A 22 16.48 -3.62 16.68
C LYS A 22 16.12 -2.25 17.25
N GLU A 23 14.99 -2.17 17.94
CA GLU A 23 14.57 -0.95 18.63
C GLU A 23 15.54 -0.58 19.76
N HIS A 24 15.97 -1.55 20.57
CA HIS A 24 16.96 -1.34 21.62
C HIS A 24 18.30 -0.83 21.08
N LEU A 25 18.81 -1.41 19.99
CA LEU A 25 20.03 -0.94 19.33
C LEU A 25 19.89 0.51 18.85
N SER A 26 18.75 0.84 18.23
CA SER A 26 18.43 2.22 17.85
C SER A 26 18.45 3.15 19.07
N ASN A 27 17.79 2.77 20.17
CA ASN A 27 17.78 3.55 21.41
C ASN A 27 19.18 3.71 22.02
N MET A 28 20.03 2.68 21.96
CA MET A 28 21.42 2.75 22.41
C MET A 28 22.26 3.73 21.57
N ASP A 29 22.05 3.78 20.26
CA ASP A 29 22.71 4.74 19.39
C ASP A 29 22.29 6.18 19.69
N HIS A 30 21.00 6.42 19.99
CA HIS A 30 20.52 7.73 20.44
C HIS A 30 21.13 8.11 21.79
N LEU A 31 21.17 7.17 22.73
CA LEU A 31 21.75 7.38 24.06
C LEU A 31 23.24 7.74 23.97
N ARG A 32 23.98 7.04 23.11
CA ARG A 32 25.41 7.29 22.87
C ARG A 32 25.68 8.68 22.32
N ARG A 33 24.83 9.19 21.43
CA ARG A 33 24.94 10.56 20.89
C ARG A 33 24.66 11.61 21.98
N GLY A 34 23.65 11.37 22.82
CA GLY A 34 23.21 12.30 23.88
C GLY A 34 24.08 12.34 25.14
N ILE A 35 24.93 11.33 25.39
CA ILE A 35 25.69 11.20 26.64
C ILE A 35 26.70 12.34 26.87
N HIS A 36 27.20 12.95 25.79
CA HIS A 36 28.20 14.02 25.88
C HIS A 36 27.66 15.27 26.58
N LEU A 37 26.35 15.55 26.42
CA LEU A 37 25.70 16.67 27.09
C LEU A 37 25.56 16.45 28.62
N ARG A 38 25.61 15.20 29.09
CA ARG A 38 25.58 14.90 30.53
C ARG A 38 26.94 15.06 31.22
N GLY A 39 28.02 15.11 30.45
CA GLY A 39 29.35 15.45 30.96
C GLY A 39 29.39 16.87 31.57
N TYR A 40 28.51 17.77 31.12
CA TYR A 40 28.37 19.11 31.72
C TYR A 40 27.83 19.09 33.16
N ALA A 41 27.15 18.01 33.56
CA ALA A 41 26.63 17.85 34.93
C ALA A 41 27.66 17.25 35.91
N GLN A 42 28.96 17.23 35.56
CA GLN A 42 30.06 16.68 36.37
C GLN A 42 29.91 15.18 36.74
N LYS A 43 28.95 14.47 36.14
CA LYS A 43 28.80 13.02 36.29
C LYS A 43 29.65 12.31 35.23
N ASN A 44 30.19 11.14 35.59
CA ASN A 44 30.95 10.31 34.66
C ASN A 44 30.04 9.79 33.53
N PRO A 45 30.22 10.24 32.27
CA PRO A 45 29.30 9.90 31.17
C PRO A 45 29.30 8.39 30.88
N LYS A 46 30.43 7.72 31.08
CA LYS A 46 30.56 6.26 30.92
C LYS A 46 29.72 5.48 31.94
N GLN A 47 29.59 5.96 33.17
CA GLN A 47 28.81 5.30 34.21
C GLN A 47 27.31 5.52 33.98
N GLU A 48 26.91 6.73 33.63
CA GLU A 48 25.52 7.06 33.28
C GLU A 48 25.06 6.25 32.06
N TYR A 49 25.90 6.15 31.02
CA TYR A 49 25.60 5.32 29.84
C TYR A 49 25.33 3.87 30.24
N LYS A 50 26.21 3.27 31.05
CA LYS A 50 26.05 1.88 31.49
C LYS A 50 24.77 1.68 32.29
N ARG A 51 24.46 2.62 33.19
CA ARG A 51 23.26 2.54 34.03
C ARG A 51 21.99 2.65 33.20
N GLU A 52 21.91 3.63 32.32
CA GLU A 52 20.72 3.82 31.48
C GLU A 52 20.58 2.72 30.41
N ALA A 53 21.68 2.29 29.80
CA ALA A 53 21.68 1.18 28.88
C ALA A 53 21.13 -0.10 29.53
N PHE A 54 21.57 -0.37 30.77
CA PHE A 54 21.10 -1.54 31.51
C PHE A 54 19.62 -1.43 31.87
N ASN A 55 19.14 -0.27 32.34
CA ASN A 55 17.73 -0.06 32.64
C ASN A 55 16.83 -0.25 31.40
N LEU A 56 17.29 0.26 30.23
CA LEU A 56 16.59 0.07 28.96
C LEU A 56 16.59 -1.40 28.51
N PHE A 57 17.66 -2.13 28.80
CA PHE A 57 17.74 -3.56 28.53
C PHE A 57 16.79 -4.38 29.43
N GLU A 58 16.74 -4.11 30.74
CA GLU A 58 15.78 -4.75 31.65
C GLU A 58 14.33 -4.50 31.22
N THR A 59 14.01 -3.24 30.89
CA THR A 59 12.68 -2.87 30.39
C THR A 59 12.33 -3.61 29.10
N MET A 60 13.29 -3.74 28.18
CA MET A 60 13.11 -4.52 26.95
C MET A 60 12.84 -6.00 27.24
N LEU A 61 13.58 -6.61 28.16
CA LEU A 61 13.36 -8.01 28.54
C LEU A 61 11.97 -8.25 29.13
N ASP A 62 11.47 -7.33 29.94
CA ASP A 62 10.13 -7.47 30.53
C ASP A 62 9.02 -7.22 29.51
N THR A 63 9.21 -6.25 28.62
CA THR A 63 8.31 -6.02 27.48
C THR A 63 8.24 -7.25 26.58
N MET A 64 9.40 -7.86 26.28
CA MET A 64 9.48 -9.08 25.48
C MET A 64 8.67 -10.23 26.09
N LYS A 65 8.78 -10.47 27.40
CA LYS A 65 8.00 -11.51 28.09
C LYS A 65 6.51 -11.24 27.96
N GLN A 66 6.07 -10.00 28.21
CA GLN A 66 4.67 -9.60 28.13
C GLN A 66 4.11 -9.77 26.72
N ASP A 67 4.86 -9.36 25.69
CA ASP A 67 4.45 -9.47 24.30
C ASP A 67 4.34 -10.93 23.84
N VAL A 68 5.32 -11.77 24.20
CA VAL A 68 5.26 -13.20 23.91
C VAL A 68 4.05 -13.84 24.58
N THR A 69 3.81 -13.58 25.87
CA THR A 69 2.63 -14.12 26.56
C THR A 69 1.33 -13.62 25.93
N ARG A 70 1.25 -12.34 25.59
CA ARG A 70 0.06 -11.74 24.96
C ARG A 70 -0.24 -12.37 23.60
N VAL A 71 0.77 -12.54 22.75
CA VAL A 71 0.60 -13.17 21.44
C VAL A 71 0.17 -14.62 21.60
N LEU A 72 0.83 -15.39 22.47
CA LEU A 72 0.47 -16.79 22.70
C LEU A 72 -0.95 -16.96 23.27
N CYS A 73 -1.40 -16.05 24.14
CA CYS A 73 -2.75 -16.10 24.69
C CYS A 73 -3.83 -15.63 23.71
N HIS A 74 -3.51 -14.75 22.77
CA HIS A 74 -4.48 -14.21 21.80
C HIS A 74 -4.53 -15.02 20.50
N VAL A 75 -3.51 -15.80 20.20
CA VAL A 75 -3.45 -16.63 19.00
C VAL A 75 -4.51 -17.74 19.09
N ARG A 76 -5.51 -17.62 18.21
CA ARG A 76 -6.32 -18.77 17.80
C ARG A 76 -5.58 -19.49 16.68
N VAL A 77 -5.09 -20.68 16.97
CA VAL A 77 -4.58 -21.58 15.92
C VAL A 77 -5.79 -22.06 15.15
N GLN A 78 -6.09 -21.41 14.02
CA GLN A 78 -7.13 -21.89 13.11
C GLN A 78 -6.68 -23.25 12.57
N SER A 79 -7.59 -24.23 12.60
CA SER A 79 -7.33 -25.53 11.98
C SER A 79 -7.12 -25.35 10.47
N GLN A 80 -6.44 -26.31 9.82
CA GLN A 80 -6.26 -26.27 8.37
C GLN A 80 -7.61 -26.17 7.63
N GLU A 81 -8.63 -26.84 8.16
CA GLU A 81 -10.00 -26.80 7.64
C GLU A 81 -10.63 -25.40 7.78
N GLU A 82 -10.49 -24.74 8.93
CA GLU A 82 -10.96 -23.35 9.11
C GLU A 82 -10.23 -22.39 8.16
N MET A 83 -8.94 -22.60 7.92
CA MET A 83 -8.15 -21.77 7.00
C MET A 83 -8.63 -21.94 5.54
N GLU A 84 -8.85 -23.19 5.10
CA GLU A 84 -9.38 -23.49 3.76
C GLU A 84 -10.80 -22.96 3.56
N GLU A 85 -11.67 -23.02 4.58
CA GLU A 85 -13.01 -22.44 4.51
C GLU A 85 -12.98 -20.91 4.43
N ILE A 86 -12.08 -20.27 5.19
CA ILE A 86 -11.88 -18.82 5.11
C ILE A 86 -11.33 -18.45 3.73
N GLU A 87 -10.38 -19.19 3.17
CA GLU A 87 -9.86 -18.96 1.82
C GLU A 87 -10.93 -19.17 0.74
N ARG A 88 -11.73 -20.24 0.83
CA ARG A 88 -12.86 -20.50 -0.06
C ARG A 88 -13.86 -19.35 -0.03
N ARG A 89 -14.25 -18.91 1.17
CA ARG A 89 -15.15 -17.77 1.35
C ARG A 89 -14.58 -16.47 0.77
N ARG A 90 -13.28 -16.21 1.00
CA ARG A 90 -12.59 -15.03 0.47
C ARG A 90 -12.53 -15.04 -1.05
N LYS A 91 -12.33 -16.23 -1.65
CA LYS A 91 -12.30 -16.44 -3.09
C LYS A 91 -13.68 -16.24 -3.72
N GLU A 92 -14.73 -16.75 -3.10
CA GLU A 92 -16.12 -16.53 -3.53
C GLU A 92 -16.56 -15.07 -3.44
N GLU A 93 -16.13 -14.34 -2.40
CA GLU A 93 -16.39 -12.90 -2.26
C GLU A 93 -15.71 -12.12 -3.40
N LEU A 94 -14.44 -12.41 -3.67
CA LEU A 94 -13.68 -11.78 -4.75
C LEU A 94 -14.27 -12.12 -6.14
N GLU A 95 -14.72 -13.35 -6.34
CA GLU A 95 -15.37 -13.78 -7.57
C GLU A 95 -16.73 -13.08 -7.78
N ARG A 96 -17.51 -12.89 -6.70
CA ARG A 96 -18.75 -12.09 -6.74
C ARG A 96 -18.48 -10.63 -7.08
N GLU A 97 -17.44 -10.03 -6.49
CA GLU A 97 -17.03 -8.67 -6.82
C GLU A 97 -16.58 -8.55 -8.28
N MET A 98 -15.79 -9.51 -8.77
CA MET A 98 -15.32 -9.54 -10.15
C MET A 98 -16.46 -9.77 -11.14
N ALA A 99 -17.43 -10.64 -10.81
CA ALA A 99 -18.64 -10.85 -11.60
C ALA A 99 -19.51 -9.59 -11.67
N ARG A 100 -19.67 -8.88 -10.54
CA ARG A 100 -20.41 -7.61 -10.48
C ARG A 100 -19.71 -6.52 -11.30
N ALA A 101 -18.38 -6.47 -11.27
CA ALA A 101 -17.59 -5.55 -12.08
C ALA A 101 -17.73 -5.88 -13.59
N LYS A 102 -17.73 -7.17 -13.96
CA LYS A 102 -17.94 -7.61 -15.34
C LYS A 102 -19.34 -7.26 -15.85
N LEU A 103 -20.38 -7.46 -15.04
CA LEU A 103 -21.75 -7.10 -15.41
C LEU A 103 -21.93 -5.58 -15.66
N ARG A 104 -21.22 -4.74 -14.89
CA ARG A 104 -21.16 -3.28 -15.11
C ARG A 104 -20.49 -2.94 -16.44
N HIS A 105 -19.43 -3.68 -16.80
CA HIS A 105 -18.74 -3.48 -18.07
C HIS A 105 -19.59 -3.94 -19.27
N ASP A 106 -20.32 -5.05 -19.14
CA ASP A 106 -21.22 -5.55 -20.18
C ASP A 106 -22.43 -4.63 -20.38
N GLN A 107 -23.01 -4.07 -19.31
CA GLN A 107 -24.08 -3.06 -19.44
C GLN A 107 -23.58 -1.78 -20.13
N ALA A 108 -22.40 -1.28 -19.76
CA ALA A 108 -21.80 -0.14 -20.45
C ALA A 108 -21.56 -0.44 -21.94
N SER A 109 -21.07 -1.64 -22.26
CA SER A 109 -20.83 -2.07 -23.65
C SER A 109 -22.12 -2.33 -24.46
N ALA A 110 -23.20 -2.79 -23.81
CA ALA A 110 -24.49 -3.03 -24.46
C ALA A 110 -25.27 -1.72 -24.71
N THR A 111 -25.06 -0.70 -23.88
CA THR A 111 -25.65 0.63 -24.08
C THR A 111 -24.99 1.35 -25.27
N ASP A 112 -23.67 1.17 -25.47
CA ASP A 112 -22.95 1.64 -26.65
C ASP A 112 -23.28 0.85 -27.95
N GLN A 113 -23.74 -0.41 -27.84
CA GLN A 113 -24.11 -1.23 -29.01
C GLN A 113 -25.58 -1.09 -29.43
N ALA A 114 -26.47 -0.58 -28.56
CA ALA A 114 -27.89 -0.40 -28.86
C ALA A 114 -28.20 0.92 -29.61
N GLU A 115 -27.27 1.86 -29.70
CA GLU A 115 -27.43 3.12 -30.48
C GLU A 115 -26.92 2.99 -31.93
N GLY A 116 -26.64 1.76 -32.38
CA GLY A 116 -25.97 1.49 -33.64
C GLY A 116 -26.82 0.94 -34.79
N GLU A 117 -28.15 1.11 -34.84
CA GLU A 117 -28.96 0.74 -36.03
C GLU A 117 -30.42 1.28 -35.98
N GLY A 118 -30.76 2.26 -36.84
CA GLY A 118 -32.16 2.53 -37.27
C GLY A 118 -32.75 3.92 -37.02
N SER A 119 -33.03 4.66 -38.09
CA SER A 119 -33.45 6.08 -38.19
C SER A 119 -34.96 6.34 -37.98
N GLY A 120 -35.32 7.47 -37.33
CA GLY A 120 -36.53 8.25 -37.64
C GLY A 120 -37.42 8.74 -36.47
N GLY A 121 -37.52 10.06 -36.26
CA GLY A 121 -38.80 10.72 -35.92
C GLY A 121 -39.07 11.28 -34.51
N GLN A 122 -38.51 12.47 -34.23
CA GLN A 122 -39.16 13.66 -33.64
C GLN A 122 -39.45 13.83 -32.12
N GLN A 123 -38.60 14.69 -31.52
CA GLN A 123 -38.85 15.80 -30.56
C GLN A 123 -39.10 15.53 -29.05
N GLY A 124 -38.08 15.92 -28.26
CA GLY A 124 -38.16 16.21 -26.83
C GLY A 124 -36.81 16.71 -26.30
N GLN A 125 -36.66 18.04 -26.22
CA GLN A 125 -35.43 18.79 -25.92
C GLN A 125 -34.58 18.27 -24.75
N SER A 126 -33.35 17.86 -25.02
CA SER A 126 -32.21 18.08 -24.15
C SER A 126 -31.02 18.45 -25.03
N ALA A 127 -30.47 19.64 -24.84
CA ALA A 127 -29.31 20.13 -25.59
C ALA A 127 -28.08 19.29 -25.21
N THR A 128 -27.83 18.23 -25.95
CA THR A 128 -26.52 17.58 -25.99
C THR A 128 -25.53 18.55 -26.64
N PRO A 129 -24.37 18.83 -26.02
CA PRO A 129 -23.35 19.63 -26.67
C PRO A 129 -22.89 18.88 -27.92
N GLU A 130 -23.12 19.43 -29.10
CA GLU A 130 -22.63 18.86 -30.35
C GLU A 130 -21.11 18.67 -30.26
N THR A 131 -20.67 17.43 -30.26
CA THR A 131 -19.25 17.09 -30.27
C THR A 131 -18.72 17.39 -31.67
N PHE A 132 -17.93 18.45 -31.79
CA PHE A 132 -17.26 18.78 -33.04
C PHE A 132 -16.29 17.67 -33.44
N VAL A 133 -16.69 16.84 -34.41
CA VAL A 133 -15.80 15.87 -35.05
C VAL A 133 -14.85 16.67 -35.94
N ARG A 134 -13.59 16.77 -35.50
CA ARG A 134 -12.55 17.45 -36.27
C ARG A 134 -12.33 16.71 -37.59
N GLN A 135 -12.64 17.36 -38.72
CA GLN A 135 -12.45 16.77 -40.06
C GLN A 135 -10.97 16.52 -40.41
N GLU A 136 -10.05 17.19 -39.71
CA GLU A 136 -8.62 17.06 -39.92
C GLU A 136 -7.96 16.06 -38.97
N ARG A 137 -7.02 15.28 -39.50
CA ARG A 137 -6.18 14.34 -38.74
C ARG A 137 -5.51 15.06 -37.56
N LYS A 138 -5.63 14.45 -36.38
CA LYS A 138 -4.92 14.90 -35.17
C LYS A 138 -3.41 14.73 -35.34
N VAL A 139 -2.71 15.85 -35.58
CA VAL A 139 -1.25 15.87 -35.71
C VAL A 139 -0.60 15.52 -34.36
N GLY A 140 0.27 14.51 -34.37
CA GLY A 140 0.99 14.03 -33.20
C GLY A 140 2.04 15.04 -32.71
N ARG A 141 2.35 15.03 -31.41
CA ARG A 141 3.26 16.00 -30.75
C ARG A 141 4.65 16.09 -31.42
N ASN A 142 5.13 15.00 -32.03
CA ASN A 142 6.43 14.94 -32.70
C ASN A 142 6.36 14.94 -34.24
N GLU A 143 5.18 14.98 -34.85
CA GLU A 143 4.99 14.99 -36.30
C GLU A 143 5.38 16.34 -36.92
N PRO A 144 5.71 16.40 -38.23
CA PRO A 144 5.97 17.66 -38.92
C PRO A 144 4.75 18.59 -38.82
N CYS A 145 5.01 19.86 -38.49
CA CYS A 145 3.96 20.84 -38.25
C CYS A 145 3.26 21.24 -39.56
N PRO A 146 1.91 21.25 -39.63
CA PRO A 146 1.15 21.52 -40.85
C PRO A 146 1.25 22.97 -41.35
N CYS A 147 1.86 23.88 -40.57
CA CYS A 147 2.09 25.27 -40.99
C CYS A 147 3.27 25.45 -41.97
N GLY A 148 3.90 24.36 -42.43
CA GLY A 148 5.00 24.40 -43.38
C GLY A 148 6.36 24.80 -42.80
N SER A 149 6.48 24.90 -41.48
CA SER A 149 7.71 25.38 -40.81
C SER A 149 8.87 24.38 -40.75
N GLY A 150 8.66 23.14 -41.18
CA GLY A 150 9.67 22.06 -41.14
C GLY A 150 10.04 21.54 -39.74
N LYS A 151 9.46 22.10 -38.66
CA LYS A 151 9.73 21.74 -37.26
C LYS A 151 8.69 20.75 -36.72
N LYS A 152 9.05 19.99 -35.66
CA LYS A 152 8.10 19.10 -34.96
C LYS A 152 6.97 19.93 -34.32
N TYR A 153 5.74 19.41 -34.30
CA TYR A 153 4.55 20.12 -33.83
C TYR A 153 4.73 20.75 -32.43
N LYS A 154 5.31 20.03 -31.47
CA LYS A 154 5.59 20.54 -30.10
C LYS A 154 6.55 21.73 -30.03
N GLN A 155 7.34 21.96 -31.07
CA GLN A 155 8.32 23.05 -31.13
C GLN A 155 7.84 24.21 -32.03
N CYS A 156 6.63 24.10 -32.59
CA CYS A 156 6.01 25.14 -33.43
C CYS A 156 4.59 25.45 -32.91
N CYS A 157 3.54 25.14 -33.65
CA CYS A 157 2.15 25.47 -33.29
C CYS A 157 1.64 24.75 -32.02
N GLY A 158 2.31 23.68 -31.57
CA GLY A 158 1.99 22.95 -30.35
C GLY A 158 2.88 23.30 -29.15
N LYS A 159 3.62 24.40 -29.21
CA LYS A 159 4.46 24.88 -28.11
C LYS A 159 3.56 25.57 -27.07
N VAL A 160 3.35 24.89 -25.94
CA VAL A 160 2.70 25.50 -24.78
C VAL A 160 3.74 26.40 -24.11
N ALA A 161 3.37 27.66 -23.85
CA ALA A 161 4.21 28.63 -23.16
C ALA A 161 4.49 28.19 -21.72
#